data_AF-A0A3N5J522-F1
#
_entry.id   AF-A0A3N5J522-F1
#
_cell.length_a   1.000
_cell.length_b   1.000
_cell.length_c   1.000
_cell.angle_alpha   90.00
_cell.angle_beta   90.00
_cell.angle_gamma   90.00
#
_symmetry.space_group_name_H-M   'P 1'
#
loop_
_entity.id
_entity.type
_entity.pdbx_description
1 polymer ?
#
loop_
_entity_poly.entity_id
_entity_poly.type
_entity_poly.pdbx_seq_one_letter_code
_entity_poly.pdbx_strand_id
1 'polypeptide(L)'
;MSDNKERRFLPKAYDNREFLHSAQARTLRILAEYLEPQARLRQHKIRGTVVVFGSARAHSPEMFAESVRRVQEDLKKASPEEAVRIRQKITIDERMSKYYADCMRLTGLLTDYFRGLPDPRSHHVVCSGGGPGIMEAANRGAIEAGGKTVGFSISLPHEQANNRFLDPRLTFEFHYFFMRKYWFMYLARGLVVFPGGVGTMD
;
A
#
# COMPACT_ATOMS: atom_id res chain seq x y z
N MET A 1 -20.35 41.95 41.33
CA MET A 1 -20.52 40.89 40.32
C MET A 1 -19.20 40.78 39.58
N SER A 2 -18.45 39.72 39.89
CA SER A 2 -17.09 39.51 39.40
C SER A 2 -17.10 39.16 37.92
N ASP A 3 -16.47 40.03 37.14
CA ASP A 3 -16.22 39.88 35.72
C ASP A 3 -15.21 38.72 35.53
N ASN A 4 -15.73 37.51 35.36
CA ASN A 4 -14.95 36.30 35.13
C ASN A 4 -14.41 36.34 33.69
N LYS A 5 -13.36 37.14 33.46
CA LYS A 5 -12.58 37.10 32.22
C LYS A 5 -11.97 35.71 32.09
N GLU A 6 -12.62 34.85 31.32
CA GLU A 6 -12.06 33.58 30.85
C GLU A 6 -10.64 33.83 30.35
N ARG A 7 -9.65 33.31 31.08
CA ARG A 7 -8.26 33.33 30.63
C ARG A 7 -8.20 32.47 29.36
N ARG A 8 -8.19 33.13 28.21
CA ARG A 8 -8.04 32.48 26.91
C ARG A 8 -6.59 31.99 26.79
N PHE A 9 -6.33 30.76 27.23
CA PHE A 9 -5.03 30.14 27.07
C PHE A 9 -4.74 29.95 25.58
N LEU A 10 -3.60 30.46 25.12
CA LEU A 10 -3.13 30.17 23.77
C LEU A 10 -2.73 28.68 23.68
N PRO A 11 -3.00 28.01 22.55
CA PRO A 11 -2.58 26.64 22.36
C PRO A 11 -1.05 26.56 22.38
N LYS A 12 -0.51 25.47 22.92
CA LYS A 12 0.92 25.18 22.82
C LYS A 12 1.29 25.01 21.35
N ALA A 13 2.54 25.24 20.97
CA ALA A 13 2.97 25.17 19.58
C ALA A 13 2.66 23.81 18.91
N TYR A 14 2.74 22.71 19.66
CA TYR A 14 2.41 21.36 19.18
C TYR A 14 0.90 21.06 19.12
N ASP A 15 0.05 21.93 19.67
CA ASP A 15 -1.40 21.86 19.55
C ASP A 15 -1.93 22.88 18.51
N ASN A 16 -1.06 23.78 18.02
CA ASN A 16 -1.42 24.80 17.04
C ASN A 16 -1.40 24.23 15.61
N ARG A 17 -2.59 23.86 15.10
CA ARG A 17 -2.74 23.31 13.74
C ARG A 17 -2.33 24.27 12.63
N GLU A 18 -2.60 25.56 12.76
CA GLU A 18 -2.21 26.57 11.76
C GLU A 18 -0.70 26.59 11.60
N PHE A 19 0.04 26.61 12.72
CA PHE A 19 1.49 26.48 12.71
C PHE A 19 1.95 25.13 12.14
N LEU A 20 1.42 24.00 12.60
CA LEU A 20 1.87 22.67 12.16
C LEU A 20 1.65 22.39 10.67
N HIS A 21 0.61 22.97 10.06
CA HIS A 21 0.35 22.86 8.63
C HIS A 21 1.00 23.97 7.78
N SER A 22 1.64 24.96 8.41
CA SER A 22 2.38 26.03 7.74
C SER A 22 3.70 25.55 7.12
N ALA A 23 4.34 26.41 6.31
CA ALA A 23 5.65 26.17 5.74
C ALA A 23 6.75 26.09 6.82
N GLN A 24 6.60 26.86 7.91
CA GLN A 24 7.57 26.95 9.00
C GLN A 24 7.71 25.63 9.77
N ALA A 25 6.63 24.86 9.88
CA ALA A 25 6.63 23.55 10.54
C ALA A 25 6.95 22.37 9.60
N ARG A 26 7.38 22.62 8.35
CA ARG A 26 7.67 21.55 7.37
C ARG A 26 8.67 20.52 7.91
N THR A 27 9.76 20.97 8.53
CA THR A 27 10.78 20.09 9.11
C THR A 27 10.21 19.22 10.23
N LEU A 28 9.29 19.75 11.04
CA LEU A 28 8.60 18.99 12.08
C LEU A 28 7.72 17.90 11.50
N ARG A 29 6.98 18.19 10.41
CA ARG A 29 6.16 17.19 9.72
C ARG A 29 6.99 16.07 9.08
N ILE A 30 8.12 16.42 8.47
CA ILE A 30 9.08 15.42 7.93
C ILE A 30 9.61 14.54 9.06
N LEU A 31 10.02 15.14 10.18
CA LEU A 31 10.49 14.41 11.34
C LEU A 31 9.39 13.53 11.96
N ALA A 32 8.14 13.97 11.95
CA ALA A 32 7.00 13.16 12.40
C ALA A 32 6.81 11.92 11.50
N GLU A 33 6.88 12.08 10.17
CA GLU A 33 6.86 10.96 9.21
C GLU A 33 8.11 10.06 9.30
N TYR A 34 9.14 10.47 10.02
CA TYR A 34 10.27 9.60 10.38
C TYR A 34 10.00 8.88 11.72
N LEU A 35 9.69 9.63 12.78
CA LEU A 35 9.64 9.07 14.13
C LEU A 35 8.41 8.20 14.37
N GLU A 36 7.23 8.58 13.85
CA GLU A 36 6.00 7.82 14.08
C GLU A 36 6.08 6.41 13.45
N PRO A 37 6.47 6.26 12.17
CA PRO A 37 6.59 4.92 11.60
C PRO A 37 7.62 4.08 12.31
N GLN A 38 8.77 4.66 12.69
CA GLN A 38 9.79 3.97 13.46
C GLN A 38 9.24 3.43 14.79
N ALA A 39 8.52 4.26 15.54
CA ALA A 39 7.95 3.88 16.83
C ALA A 39 6.93 2.76 16.69
N ARG A 40 5.99 2.89 15.75
CA ARG A 40 4.90 1.92 15.56
C ARG A 40 5.39 0.60 15.00
N LEU A 41 6.34 0.60 14.07
CA LEU A 41 6.97 -0.62 13.55
C LEU A 41 7.73 -1.37 14.67
N ARG A 42 8.45 -0.64 15.53
CA ARG A 42 9.14 -1.22 16.71
C ARG A 42 8.15 -1.82 17.70
N GLN A 43 7.05 -1.14 18.00
CA GLN A 43 5.99 -1.65 18.88
C GLN A 43 5.43 -2.99 18.37
N HIS A 44 5.28 -3.12 17.06
CA HIS A 44 4.81 -4.35 16.41
C HIS A 44 5.93 -5.37 16.14
N LYS A 45 7.15 -5.08 16.61
CA LYS A 45 8.35 -5.93 16.45
C LYS A 45 8.68 -6.21 14.98
N ILE A 46 8.36 -5.31 14.06
CA ILE A 46 8.74 -5.43 12.65
C ILE A 46 10.22 -5.10 12.51
N ARG A 47 11.02 -6.06 12.06
CA ARG A 47 12.50 -5.96 12.00
C ARG A 47 13.08 -6.10 10.60
N GLY A 48 12.27 -6.58 9.67
CA GLY A 48 12.58 -6.54 8.26
C GLY A 48 11.33 -6.68 7.41
N THR A 49 11.44 -6.30 6.16
CA THR A 49 10.36 -6.39 5.19
C THR A 49 10.87 -6.98 3.89
N VAL A 50 10.03 -7.74 3.20
CA VAL A 50 10.20 -7.96 1.76
C VAL A 50 9.22 -7.05 1.06
N VAL A 51 9.75 -6.08 0.32
CA VAL A 51 8.97 -5.05 -0.34
C VAL A 51 8.51 -5.58 -1.70
N VAL A 52 7.22 -5.43 -1.99
CA VAL A 52 6.64 -5.82 -3.27
C VAL A 52 6.11 -4.59 -3.99
N PHE A 53 6.60 -4.37 -5.20
CA PHE A 53 6.12 -3.36 -6.12
C PHE A 53 5.46 -3.99 -7.35
N GLY A 54 4.53 -3.27 -7.97
CA GLY A 54 3.89 -3.67 -9.20
C GLY A 54 2.71 -2.78 -9.57
N SER A 55 2.02 -3.14 -10.66
CA SER A 55 0.90 -2.37 -11.19
C SER A 55 -0.28 -2.27 -10.21
N ALA A 56 -0.80 -1.06 -10.04
CA ALA A 56 -2.08 -0.79 -9.37
C ALA A 56 -3.31 -1.24 -10.19
N ARG A 57 -3.12 -1.63 -11.47
CA ARG A 57 -4.20 -1.96 -12.42
C ARG A 57 -4.43 -3.46 -12.59
N ALA A 58 -3.71 -4.32 -11.89
CA ALA A 58 -3.94 -5.76 -11.97
C ALA A 58 -5.28 -6.11 -11.31
N HIS A 59 -6.06 -7.01 -11.91
CA HIS A 59 -7.28 -7.52 -11.30
C HIS A 59 -7.00 -8.86 -10.60
N SER A 60 -7.73 -9.14 -9.53
CA SER A 60 -7.75 -10.48 -8.96
C SER A 60 -8.40 -11.46 -9.94
N PRO A 61 -8.13 -12.78 -9.84
CA PRO A 61 -8.78 -13.77 -10.70
C PRO A 61 -10.31 -13.68 -10.69
N GLU A 62 -10.89 -13.36 -9.53
CA GLU A 62 -12.35 -13.22 -9.39
C GLU A 62 -12.86 -11.96 -10.12
N MET A 63 -12.18 -10.82 -9.95
CA MET A 63 -12.52 -9.57 -10.66
C MET A 63 -12.31 -9.68 -12.17
N PHE A 64 -11.26 -10.40 -12.61
CA PHE A 64 -11.01 -10.64 -14.03
C PHE A 64 -12.13 -11.49 -14.65
N ALA A 65 -12.52 -12.59 -13.98
CA ALA A 65 -13.62 -13.42 -14.46
C ALA A 65 -14.94 -12.62 -14.57
N GLU A 66 -15.24 -11.74 -13.61
CA GLU A 66 -16.40 -10.86 -13.68
C GLU A 66 -16.30 -9.84 -14.82
N SER A 67 -15.14 -9.22 -15.00
CA SER A 67 -14.87 -8.29 -16.10
C SER A 67 -15.09 -8.94 -17.46
N VAL A 68 -14.55 -10.15 -17.66
CA VAL A 68 -14.74 -10.92 -18.91
C VAL A 68 -16.20 -11.19 -19.19
N ARG A 69 -17.00 -11.56 -18.18
CA ARG A 69 -18.45 -11.80 -18.36
C ARG A 69 -19.18 -10.55 -18.86
N ARG A 70 -18.92 -9.38 -18.26
CA ARG A 70 -19.52 -8.10 -18.67
C ARG A 70 -19.12 -7.75 -20.10
N VAL A 71 -17.84 -7.86 -20.40
CA VAL A 71 -17.28 -7.51 -21.71
C VAL A 71 -17.74 -8.47 -22.82
N GLN A 72 -18.04 -9.73 -22.51
CA GLN A 72 -18.64 -10.67 -23.46
C GLN A 72 -20.04 -10.24 -23.91
N GLU A 73 -20.81 -9.56 -23.07
CA GLU A 73 -22.12 -9.01 -23.45
C GLU A 73 -21.96 -7.81 -24.39
N ASP A 74 -20.98 -6.94 -24.12
CA ASP A 74 -20.64 -5.81 -24.98
C ASP A 74 -20.14 -6.28 -26.36
N LEU A 75 -19.36 -7.37 -26.39
CA LEU A 75 -18.81 -7.94 -27.63
C LEU A 75 -19.90 -8.38 -28.61
N LYS A 76 -21.08 -8.77 -28.12
CA LYS A 76 -22.23 -9.17 -28.97
C LYS A 76 -22.84 -7.97 -29.72
N LYS A 77 -22.64 -6.75 -29.21
CA LYS A 77 -23.18 -5.50 -29.76
C LYS A 77 -22.13 -4.63 -30.45
N ALA A 78 -20.86 -5.04 -30.36
CA ALA A 78 -19.72 -4.27 -30.83
C ALA A 78 -19.50 -4.37 -32.35
N SER A 79 -19.03 -3.28 -32.94
CA SER A 79 -18.50 -3.29 -34.31
C SER A 79 -17.22 -4.17 -34.41
N PRO A 80 -16.82 -4.60 -35.63
CA PRO A 80 -15.60 -5.40 -35.80
C PRO A 80 -14.34 -4.75 -35.21
N GLU A 81 -14.19 -3.42 -35.33
CA GLU A 81 -13.04 -2.69 -34.77
C GLU A 81 -13.06 -2.64 -33.24
N GLU A 82 -14.23 -2.45 -32.64
CA GLU A 82 -14.40 -2.47 -31.18
C GLU A 82 -14.14 -3.87 -30.64
N ALA A 83 -14.61 -4.92 -31.32
CA ALA A 83 -14.38 -6.30 -30.94
C ALA A 83 -12.88 -6.65 -30.90
N VAL A 84 -12.07 -6.12 -31.82
CA VAL A 84 -10.61 -6.31 -31.80
C VAL A 84 -9.99 -5.64 -30.57
N ARG A 85 -10.34 -4.38 -30.29
CA ARG A 85 -9.83 -3.64 -29.11
C ARG A 85 -10.20 -4.32 -27.81
N ILE A 86 -11.43 -4.80 -27.71
CA ILE A 86 -11.93 -5.53 -26.55
C ILE A 86 -11.12 -6.82 -26.33
N ARG A 87 -10.91 -7.62 -27.38
CA ARG A 87 -10.11 -8.86 -27.28
C ARG A 87 -8.69 -8.59 -26.83
N GLN A 88 -8.04 -7.56 -27.38
CA GLN A 88 -6.69 -7.15 -26.97
C GLN A 88 -6.64 -6.77 -25.49
N LYS A 89 -7.63 -6.00 -25.02
CA LYS A 89 -7.74 -5.61 -23.60
C LYS A 89 -7.90 -6.85 -22.71
N ILE A 90 -8.78 -7.79 -23.06
CA ILE A 90 -8.97 -9.04 -22.30
C ILE A 90 -7.65 -9.80 -22.17
N THR A 91 -6.89 -9.95 -23.25
CA THR A 91 -5.59 -10.65 -23.21
C THR A 91 -4.59 -9.98 -22.27
N ILE A 92 -4.54 -8.64 -22.25
CA ILE A 92 -3.68 -7.89 -21.34
C ILE A 92 -4.15 -8.09 -19.89
N ASP A 93 -5.45 -7.94 -19.63
CA ASP A 93 -6.04 -8.07 -18.30
C ASP A 93 -5.87 -9.50 -17.75
N GLU A 94 -5.97 -10.52 -18.60
CA GLU A 94 -5.73 -11.93 -18.25
C GLU A 94 -4.30 -12.13 -17.75
N ARG A 95 -3.32 -11.60 -18.49
CA ARG A 95 -1.91 -11.67 -18.10
C ARG A 95 -1.66 -10.94 -16.78
N MET A 96 -2.27 -9.76 -16.58
CA MET A 96 -2.17 -9.03 -15.32
C MET A 96 -2.83 -9.78 -14.16
N SER A 97 -3.95 -10.46 -14.42
CA SER A 97 -4.62 -11.31 -13.43
C SER A 97 -3.78 -12.51 -13.04
N LYS A 98 -3.01 -13.07 -13.97
CA LYS A 98 -2.04 -14.12 -13.65
C LYS A 98 -0.95 -13.60 -12.72
N TYR A 99 -0.40 -12.41 -12.99
CA TYR A 99 0.60 -11.81 -12.09
C TYR A 99 0.05 -11.49 -10.70
N TYR A 100 -1.22 -11.11 -10.61
CA TYR A 100 -1.89 -10.97 -9.32
C TYR A 100 -1.88 -12.30 -8.55
N ALA A 101 -2.29 -13.40 -9.19
CA ALA A 101 -2.30 -14.73 -8.56
C ALA A 101 -0.88 -15.21 -8.19
N ASP A 102 0.09 -15.01 -9.06
CA ASP A 102 1.50 -15.35 -8.81
C ASP A 102 2.06 -14.56 -7.61
N CYS A 103 1.69 -13.28 -7.49
CA CYS A 103 2.06 -12.43 -6.35
C CYS A 103 1.45 -12.93 -5.04
N MET A 104 0.15 -13.27 -5.04
CA MET A 104 -0.48 -13.87 -3.86
C MET A 104 0.24 -15.15 -3.43
N ARG A 105 0.50 -16.05 -4.38
CA ARG A 105 1.19 -17.32 -4.10
C ARG A 105 2.59 -17.07 -3.53
N LEU A 106 3.37 -16.19 -4.16
CA LEU A 106 4.72 -15.86 -3.70
C LEU A 106 4.72 -15.31 -2.27
N THR A 107 3.82 -14.36 -1.99
CA THR A 107 3.75 -13.72 -0.67
C THR A 107 3.22 -14.65 0.41
N GLY A 108 2.34 -15.60 0.08
CA GLY A 108 1.98 -16.71 0.96
C GLY A 108 3.19 -17.57 1.32
N LEU A 109 3.96 -18.03 0.32
CA LEU A 109 5.17 -18.83 0.54
C LEU A 109 6.23 -18.09 1.37
N LEU A 110 6.44 -16.80 1.10
CA LEU A 110 7.34 -15.96 1.90
C LEU A 110 6.87 -15.86 3.35
N THR A 111 5.57 -15.73 3.57
CA THR A 111 4.99 -15.65 4.91
C THR A 111 5.17 -16.95 5.69
N ASP A 112 4.92 -18.09 5.06
CA ASP A 112 5.17 -19.41 5.66
C ASP A 112 6.65 -19.57 6.02
N TYR A 113 7.54 -19.16 5.11
CA TYR A 113 8.97 -19.16 5.36
C TYR A 113 9.36 -18.28 6.56
N PHE A 114 8.87 -17.03 6.63
CA PHE A 114 9.17 -16.13 7.75
C PHE A 114 8.70 -16.69 9.09
N ARG A 115 7.52 -17.33 9.11
CA ARG A 115 6.96 -17.95 10.31
C ARG A 115 7.75 -19.19 10.76
N GLY A 116 8.40 -19.88 9.83
CA GLY A 116 9.26 -21.04 10.11
C GLY A 116 10.68 -20.68 10.57
N LEU A 117 11.06 -19.40 10.59
CA LEU A 117 12.42 -19.00 10.99
C LEU A 117 12.64 -19.24 12.49
N PRO A 118 13.80 -19.81 12.89
CA PRO A 118 14.05 -20.24 14.26
C PRO A 118 14.32 -19.09 15.23
N ASP A 119 14.76 -17.93 14.75
CA ASP A 119 15.00 -16.75 15.60
C ASP A 119 13.72 -15.91 15.68
N PRO A 120 13.10 -15.76 16.86
CA PRO A 120 11.96 -14.85 17.08
C PRO A 120 12.28 -13.37 16.79
N ARG A 121 13.55 -13.02 16.58
CA ARG A 121 13.98 -11.69 16.13
C ARG A 121 13.93 -11.51 14.62
N SER A 122 13.71 -12.58 13.84
CA SER A 122 13.54 -12.55 12.39
C SER A 122 12.09 -12.30 11.96
N HIS A 123 11.43 -11.38 12.66
CA HIS A 123 10.08 -10.94 12.32
C HIS A 123 10.09 -10.13 11.02
N HIS A 124 10.02 -10.87 9.92
CA HIS A 124 9.90 -10.36 8.57
C HIS A 124 8.45 -10.40 8.12
N VAL A 125 8.05 -9.39 7.37
CA VAL A 125 6.70 -9.24 6.85
C VAL A 125 6.74 -8.78 5.40
N VAL A 126 5.65 -9.04 4.68
CA VAL A 126 5.46 -8.45 3.35
C VAL A 126 5.11 -6.97 3.51
N CYS A 127 5.71 -6.12 2.68
CA CYS A 127 5.46 -4.69 2.64
C CYS A 127 5.06 -4.27 1.23
N SER A 128 4.04 -3.41 1.10
CA SER A 128 3.61 -2.86 -0.19
C SER A 128 3.17 -1.41 -0.07
N GLY A 129 2.84 -0.80 -1.21
CA GLY A 129 2.31 0.56 -1.26
C GLY A 129 0.86 0.72 -0.82
N GLY A 130 0.17 -0.39 -0.48
CA GLY A 130 -1.17 -0.38 0.09
C GLY A 130 -2.32 -0.09 -0.87
N GLY A 131 -2.05 0.22 -2.14
CA GLY A 131 -3.09 0.42 -3.16
C GLY A 131 -3.66 -0.90 -3.72
N PRO A 132 -4.45 -0.82 -4.81
CA PRO A 132 -5.02 -1.98 -5.50
C PRO A 132 -3.97 -2.75 -6.32
N GLY A 133 -4.42 -3.81 -7.02
CA GLY A 133 -3.59 -4.58 -7.95
C GLY A 133 -2.53 -5.40 -7.25
N ILE A 134 -1.28 -5.36 -7.73
CA ILE A 134 -0.20 -6.19 -7.17
C ILE A 134 0.05 -5.88 -5.70
N MET A 135 -0.12 -4.62 -5.27
CA MET A 135 0.01 -4.24 -3.85
C MET A 135 -1.06 -4.94 -3.00
N GLU A 136 -2.29 -5.04 -3.51
CA GLU A 136 -3.37 -5.80 -2.87
C GLU A 136 -3.07 -7.30 -2.86
N ALA A 137 -2.62 -7.87 -3.99
CA ALA A 137 -2.23 -9.27 -4.09
C ALA A 137 -1.17 -9.66 -3.05
N ALA A 138 -0.14 -8.81 -2.90
CA ALA A 138 0.95 -9.02 -1.95
C ALA A 138 0.43 -9.05 -0.51
N ASN A 139 -0.46 -8.12 -0.17
CA ASN A 139 -1.04 -8.07 1.17
C ASN A 139 -1.97 -9.27 1.40
N ARG A 140 -2.87 -9.55 0.44
CA ARG A 140 -3.84 -10.64 0.51
C ARG A 140 -3.15 -11.99 0.72
N GLY A 141 -2.17 -12.33 -0.11
CA GLY A 141 -1.46 -13.62 -0.01
C GLY A 141 -0.75 -13.81 1.33
N ALA A 142 -0.11 -12.76 1.85
CA ALA A 142 0.53 -12.81 3.17
C ALA A 142 -0.48 -12.93 4.32
N ILE A 143 -1.62 -12.22 4.26
CA ILE A 143 -2.66 -12.31 5.29
C ILE A 143 -3.35 -13.67 5.28
N GLU A 144 -3.65 -14.22 4.10
CA GLU A 144 -4.27 -15.55 3.97
C GLU A 144 -3.37 -16.68 4.52
N ALA A 145 -2.04 -16.52 4.46
CA ALA A 145 -1.06 -17.39 5.13
C ALA A 145 -0.91 -17.10 6.65
N GLY A 146 -1.75 -16.24 7.22
CA GLY A 146 -1.73 -15.88 8.64
C GLY A 146 -0.58 -14.95 9.05
N GLY A 147 0.04 -14.26 8.10
CA GLY A 147 1.07 -13.26 8.34
C GLY A 147 0.53 -11.89 8.74
N LYS A 148 1.45 -10.96 8.97
CA LYS A 148 1.16 -9.52 9.03
C LYS A 148 1.73 -8.85 7.79
N THR A 149 1.18 -7.70 7.43
CA THR A 149 1.62 -6.90 6.29
C THR A 149 1.85 -5.46 6.73
N VAL A 150 2.75 -4.76 6.02
CA VAL A 150 2.96 -3.32 6.19
C VAL A 150 2.51 -2.60 4.92
N GLY A 151 1.69 -1.58 5.10
CA GLY A 151 1.26 -0.70 4.01
C GLY A 151 1.88 0.68 4.17
N PHE A 152 2.72 1.09 3.22
CA PHE A 152 3.18 2.47 3.13
C PHE A 152 2.44 3.16 1.99
N SER A 153 1.33 3.83 2.29
CA SER A 153 0.53 4.58 1.32
C SER A 153 1.04 6.01 1.14
N ILE A 154 0.51 6.73 0.15
CA ILE A 154 0.82 8.15 -0.08
C ILE A 154 -0.48 8.90 -0.31
N SER A 155 -0.62 10.09 0.27
CA SER A 155 -1.75 10.97 -0.04
C SER A 155 -1.61 11.49 -1.47
N LEU A 156 -2.63 11.24 -2.31
CA LEU A 156 -2.71 11.72 -3.69
C LEU A 156 -3.92 12.66 -3.84
N PRO A 157 -3.91 13.61 -4.80
CA PRO A 157 -5.06 14.49 -5.05
C PRO A 157 -6.36 13.74 -5.40
N HIS A 158 -6.21 12.57 -6.02
CA HIS A 158 -7.28 11.61 -6.20
C HIS A 158 -6.93 10.37 -5.39
N GLU A 159 -7.75 10.08 -4.39
CA GLU A 159 -7.48 9.08 -3.37
C GLU A 159 -7.44 7.68 -4.01
N GLN A 160 -6.33 6.95 -3.83
CA GLN A 160 -6.34 5.50 -3.98
C GLN A 160 -6.67 4.93 -2.61
N ALA A 161 -7.87 4.36 -2.47
CA ALA A 161 -8.26 3.70 -1.23
C ALA A 161 -7.24 2.60 -0.89
N ASN A 162 -6.84 2.55 0.38
CA ASN A 162 -6.05 1.43 0.89
C ASN A 162 -6.82 0.12 0.66
N ASN A 163 -6.11 -0.93 0.27
CA ASN A 163 -6.74 -2.22 0.08
C ASN A 163 -7.22 -2.83 1.40
N ARG A 164 -8.24 -3.68 1.31
CA ARG A 164 -8.95 -4.25 2.48
C ARG A 164 -8.10 -5.21 3.33
N PHE A 165 -6.93 -5.64 2.85
CA PHE A 165 -6.07 -6.62 3.51
C PHE A 165 -4.98 -5.96 4.37
N LEU A 166 -5.10 -4.65 4.57
CA LEU A 166 -4.20 -3.89 5.43
C LEU A 166 -4.76 -3.79 6.85
N ASP A 167 -3.88 -3.99 7.83
CA ASP A 167 -4.15 -3.68 9.23
C ASP A 167 -3.88 -2.19 9.48
N PRO A 168 -4.85 -1.40 9.97
CA PRO A 168 -4.65 0.02 10.28
C PRO A 168 -3.45 0.28 11.22
N ARG A 169 -3.10 -0.67 12.10
CA ARG A 169 -1.96 -0.55 13.02
C ARG A 169 -0.60 -0.63 12.32
N LEU A 170 -0.57 -1.17 11.10
CA LEU A 170 0.63 -1.34 10.26
C LEU A 170 0.48 -0.63 8.90
N THR A 171 -0.46 0.30 8.80
CA THR A 171 -0.68 1.12 7.60
C THR A 171 -0.33 2.56 7.87
N PHE A 172 0.61 3.11 7.09
CA PHE A 172 1.17 4.44 7.26
C PHE A 172 0.86 5.25 6.02
N GLU A 173 0.24 6.40 6.20
CA GLU A 173 -0.02 7.36 5.13
C GLU A 173 1.02 8.47 5.19
N PHE A 174 1.76 8.62 4.09
CA PHE A 174 2.79 9.64 3.95
C PHE A 174 2.28 10.81 3.10
N HIS A 175 2.70 12.03 3.46
CA HIS A 175 2.56 13.19 2.60
C HIS A 175 3.80 13.38 1.72
N TYR A 176 4.99 13.07 2.23
CA TYR A 176 6.24 13.28 1.49
C TYR A 176 6.71 11.99 0.78
N PHE A 177 6.77 12.01 -0.55
CA PHE A 177 7.21 10.86 -1.36
C PHE A 177 8.58 10.31 -0.96
N PHE A 178 9.56 11.18 -0.66
CA PHE A 178 10.89 10.74 -0.27
C PHE A 178 10.89 10.02 1.09
N MET A 179 10.02 10.41 2.02
CA MET A 179 9.88 9.72 3.31
C MET A 179 9.30 8.33 3.13
N ARG A 180 8.29 8.20 2.27
CA ARG A 180 7.74 6.90 1.89
C ARG A 180 8.80 5.98 1.25
N LYS A 181 9.57 6.50 0.28
CA LYS A 181 10.67 5.75 -0.36
C LYS A 181 11.75 5.33 0.65
N TYR A 182 12.11 6.22 1.56
CA TYR A 182 13.01 5.90 2.67
C TYR A 182 12.48 4.71 3.47
N TRP A 183 11.21 4.71 3.86
CA TRP A 183 10.62 3.65 4.67
C TRP A 183 10.52 2.30 3.96
N PHE A 184 10.29 2.28 2.65
CA PHE A 184 10.41 1.05 1.86
C PHE A 184 11.80 0.45 2.01
N MET A 185 12.85 1.26 1.91
CA MET A 185 14.23 0.75 1.88
C MET A 185 14.82 0.48 3.27
N TYR A 186 14.46 1.27 4.27
CA TYR A 186 15.12 1.25 5.58
C TYR A 186 15.06 -0.11 6.29
N LEU A 187 13.94 -0.83 6.14
CA LEU A 187 13.76 -2.18 6.69
C LEU A 187 13.78 -3.27 5.62
N ALA A 188 14.05 -2.96 4.36
CA ALA A 188 14.05 -3.94 3.29
C ALA A 188 15.13 -5.00 3.51
N ARG A 189 14.74 -6.27 3.41
CA ARG A 189 15.62 -7.44 3.32
C ARG A 189 15.62 -8.06 1.92
N GLY A 190 14.65 -7.65 1.10
CA GLY A 190 14.52 -8.05 -0.29
C GLY A 190 13.49 -7.19 -1.00
N LEU A 191 13.60 -7.14 -2.32
CA LEU A 191 12.69 -6.43 -3.21
C LEU A 191 12.17 -7.41 -4.25
N VAL A 192 10.85 -7.39 -4.48
CA VAL A 192 10.22 -8.13 -5.57
C VAL A 192 9.46 -7.14 -6.43
N VAL A 193 9.77 -7.11 -7.73
CA VAL A 193 9.18 -6.16 -8.67
C VAL A 193 8.39 -6.94 -9.72
N PHE A 194 7.06 -6.84 -9.65
CA PHE A 194 6.17 -7.35 -10.68
C PHE A 194 5.99 -6.30 -11.79
N PRO A 195 5.48 -6.70 -12.97
CA PRO A 195 5.14 -5.75 -14.04
C PRO A 195 4.27 -4.59 -13.53
N GLY A 196 4.68 -3.38 -13.91
CA GLY A 196 4.15 -2.14 -13.35
C GLY A 196 4.28 -0.96 -14.29
N GLY A 197 3.81 0.20 -13.82
CA GLY A 197 3.90 1.46 -14.56
C GLY A 197 5.09 2.30 -14.11
N VAL A 198 5.01 3.61 -14.35
CA VAL A 198 6.06 4.58 -13.99
C VAL A 198 6.41 4.53 -12.50
N GLY A 199 5.42 4.50 -11.61
CA GLY A 199 5.67 4.43 -10.16
C GLY A 199 6.25 3.11 -9.67
N THR A 200 6.29 2.06 -10.49
CA THR A 200 7.02 0.81 -10.19
C THR A 200 8.48 0.90 -10.66
N MET A 201 8.74 1.70 -11.68
CA MET A 201 10.08 1.92 -12.23
C MET A 201 10.88 2.95 -11.40
N ASP A 202 10.18 3.91 -10.78
CA ASP A 202 10.72 4.93 -9.86
C ASP A 202 10.87 4.43 -8.41
#